data_AF-A0A9D4DEU0-F1
#
_entry.id   AF-A0A9D4DEU0-F1
#
_cell.length_a   1.000
_cell.length_b   1.000
_cell.length_c   1.000
_cell.angle_alpha   90.00
_cell.angle_beta   90.00
_cell.angle_gamma   90.00
#
_symmetry.space_group_name_H-M   'P 1'
#
loop_
_entity.id
_entity.type
_entity.pdbx_description
1 polymer ?
#
loop_
_entity_poly.entity_id
_entity_poly.type
_entity_poly.pdbx_seq_one_letter_code
_entity_poly.pdbx_strand_id
1 'polypeptide(L)'
;MAQRIVKDWLSEYKVLSAEEVHSYAASMRHNGELIDGLLALFDDEPDIEVLDPVCNQLFEFYRSKERELQLFSLELIPSLIWLYLSYISKGQKS
;
A
#
# COMPACT_ATOMS: atom_id res chain seq x y z
N MET A 1 13.78 -5.92 5.16
CA MET A 1 12.73 -6.96 5.21
C MET A 1 11.41 -6.40 4.67
N ALA A 2 10.94 -5.27 5.21
CA ALA A 2 9.78 -4.51 4.71
C ALA A 2 9.73 -4.29 3.18
N GLN A 3 10.81 -3.76 2.57
CA GLN A 3 10.84 -3.55 1.12
C GLN A 3 10.64 -4.82 0.28
N ARG A 4 11.06 -5.99 0.79
CA ARG A 4 10.87 -7.26 0.08
C ARG A 4 9.40 -7.69 0.14
N ILE A 5 8.81 -7.62 1.33
CA ILE A 5 7.38 -7.93 1.56
C ILE A 5 6.50 -7.05 0.65
N VAL A 6 6.78 -5.75 0.58
CA VAL A 6 6.03 -4.82 -0.27
C VAL A 6 6.22 -5.13 -1.75
N LYS A 7 7.44 -5.47 -2.21
CA LYS A 7 7.68 -5.86 -3.62
C LYS A 7 6.98 -7.16 -4.00
N ASP A 8 6.98 -8.14 -3.11
CA ASP A 8 6.31 -9.42 -3.32
C ASP A 8 4.79 -9.19 -3.40
N TRP A 9 4.22 -8.39 -2.49
CA TRP A 9 2.82 -7.96 -2.51
C TRP A 9 2.41 -7.23 -3.81
N LEU A 10 3.23 -6.29 -4.29
CA LEU A 10 2.99 -5.58 -5.56
C LEU A 10 2.99 -6.53 -6.76
N SER A 11 3.77 -7.60 -6.70
CA SER A 11 3.89 -8.58 -7.79
C SER A 11 2.76 -9.58 -7.76
N GLU A 12 2.35 -10.01 -6.56
CA GLU A 12 1.24 -10.93 -6.34
C GLU A 12 -0.07 -10.38 -6.89
N TYR A 13 -0.41 -9.13 -6.57
CA TYR A 13 -1.68 -8.55 -7.02
C TYR A 13 -1.78 -8.41 -8.56
N LYS A 14 -0.66 -8.10 -9.23
CA LYS A 14 -0.62 -7.88 -10.69
C LYS A 14 -0.95 -9.14 -11.51
N VAL A 15 -0.74 -10.33 -10.95
CA VAL A 15 -0.97 -11.59 -11.66
C VAL A 15 -2.34 -12.20 -11.36
N LEU A 16 -3.13 -11.62 -10.44
CA LEU A 16 -4.45 -12.14 -10.09
C LEU A 16 -5.47 -11.88 -11.19
N SER A 17 -6.30 -12.88 -11.46
CA SER A 17 -7.52 -12.72 -12.24
C SER A 17 -8.64 -12.09 -11.42
N ALA A 18 -9.66 -11.55 -12.09
CA ALA A 18 -10.82 -10.94 -11.42
C ALA A 18 -11.57 -11.91 -10.47
N GLU A 19 -11.48 -13.22 -10.71
CA GLU A 19 -12.11 -14.25 -9.87
C GLU A 19 -11.32 -14.51 -8.57
N GLU A 20 -10.00 -14.33 -8.61
CA GLU A 20 -9.10 -14.56 -7.46
C GLU A 20 -9.04 -13.36 -6.51
N VAL A 21 -9.37 -12.16 -7.00
CA VAL A 21 -9.35 -10.90 -6.24
C VAL A 21 -10.22 -10.98 -4.98
N HIS A 22 -11.37 -11.64 -5.03
CA HIS A 22 -12.24 -11.78 -3.85
C HIS A 22 -11.61 -12.63 -2.75
N SER A 23 -11.04 -13.78 -3.12
CA SER A 23 -10.33 -14.65 -2.17
C SER A 23 -9.09 -13.97 -1.60
N TYR A 24 -8.35 -13.24 -2.45
CA TYR A 24 -7.20 -12.45 -2.03
C TYR A 24 -7.58 -11.34 -1.03
N ALA A 25 -8.68 -10.62 -1.28
CA ALA A 25 -9.17 -9.57 -0.40
C ALA A 25 -9.47 -10.09 1.02
N ALA A 26 -10.06 -11.29 1.13
CA ALA A 26 -10.34 -11.93 2.41
C ALA A 26 -9.06 -12.29 3.18
N SER A 27 -7.98 -12.72 2.50
CA SER A 27 -6.69 -13.01 3.14
C SER A 27 -5.91 -11.76 3.52
N MET A 28 -6.02 -10.70 2.72
CA MET A 28 -5.27 -9.44 2.89
C MET A 28 -5.56 -8.73 4.20
N ARG A 29 -6.82 -8.75 4.65
CA ARG A 29 -7.26 -8.12 5.91
C ARG A 29 -6.49 -8.61 7.14
N HIS A 30 -5.99 -9.85 7.08
CA HIS A 30 -5.29 -10.50 8.19
C HIS A 30 -3.77 -10.51 8.02
N ASN A 31 -3.25 -9.86 6.97
CA ASN A 31 -1.82 -9.82 6.69
C ASN A 31 -1.15 -8.69 7.49
N GLY A 32 -0.99 -8.91 8.81
CA GLY A 32 -0.32 -7.96 9.70
C GLY A 32 1.13 -7.69 9.31
N GLU A 33 1.84 -8.68 8.77
CA GLU A 33 3.23 -8.52 8.33
C GLU A 33 3.34 -7.52 7.17
N LEU A 34 2.38 -7.52 6.25
CA LEU A 34 2.33 -6.52 5.18
C LEU A 34 1.99 -5.13 5.71
N ILE A 35 1.04 -5.01 6.64
CA ILE A 35 0.68 -3.72 7.25
C ILE A 35 1.90 -3.12 7.95
N ASP A 36 2.56 -3.90 8.80
CA ASP A 36 3.78 -3.49 9.50
C ASP A 36 4.89 -3.13 8.50
N GLY A 37 5.02 -3.90 7.41
CA GLY A 37 5.95 -3.63 6.33
C GLY A 37 5.68 -2.32 5.58
N LEU A 38 4.40 -1.99 5.33
CA LEU A 38 4.00 -0.74 4.68
C LEU A 38 4.18 0.47 5.61
N LEU A 39 3.80 0.34 6.88
CA LEU A 39 4.00 1.40 7.87
C LEU A 39 5.48 1.70 8.08
N ALA A 40 6.31 0.67 8.25
CA ALA A 40 7.77 0.83 8.34
C ALA A 40 8.35 1.47 7.07
N LEU A 41 7.84 1.08 5.90
CA LEU A 41 8.24 1.71 4.64
C LEU A 41 7.90 3.21 4.63
N PHE A 42 6.73 3.62 5.12
CA PHE A 42 6.34 5.03 5.17
C PHE A 42 7.17 5.84 6.18
N ASP A 43 7.46 5.26 7.34
CA ASP A 43 8.31 5.87 8.37
C ASP A 43 9.74 6.11 7.88
N ASP A 44 10.24 5.24 6.99
CA ASP A 44 11.57 5.35 6.37
C ASP A 44 11.66 6.45 5.30
N GLU A 45 10.56 7.13 4.96
CA GLU A 45 10.47 8.17 3.93
C GLU A 45 11.18 7.76 2.61
N PRO A 46 10.59 6.81 1.87
CA PRO A 46 11.24 6.20 0.73
C PRO A 46 11.17 7.10 -0.51
N ASP A 47 12.15 6.96 -1.41
CA ASP A 47 12.15 7.66 -2.70
C ASP A 47 10.83 7.45 -3.47
N ILE A 48 10.45 8.45 -4.26
CA ILE A 48 9.20 8.46 -5.03
C ILE A 48 9.08 7.23 -5.93
N GLU A 49 10.17 6.72 -6.50
CA GLU A 49 10.19 5.51 -7.34
C GLU A 49 9.70 4.25 -6.61
N VAL A 50 9.87 4.19 -5.29
CA VAL A 50 9.41 3.09 -4.45
C VAL A 50 7.97 3.33 -3.99
N LEU A 51 7.62 4.59 -3.71
CA LEU A 51 6.30 4.95 -3.19
C LEU A 51 5.22 4.91 -4.28
N ASP A 52 5.53 5.35 -5.50
CA ASP A 52 4.58 5.42 -6.61
C ASP A 52 3.82 4.12 -6.89
N PRO A 53 4.47 2.94 -7.03
CA PRO A 53 3.73 1.69 -7.24
C PRO A 53 2.86 1.29 -6.03
N VAL A 54 3.26 1.65 -4.81
CA VAL A 54 2.47 1.39 -3.59
C VAL A 54 1.20 2.25 -3.59
N CYS A 55 1.34 3.55 -3.85
CA CYS A 55 0.21 4.48 -3.94
C CYS A 55 -0.76 4.07 -5.06
N ASN A 56 -0.25 3.68 -6.23
CA ASN A 56 -1.08 3.20 -7.34
C ASN A 56 -1.86 1.94 -6.95
N GLN A 57 -1.24 0.97 -6.29
CA GLN A 57 -1.93 -0.24 -5.87
C GLN A 57 -3.00 0.03 -4.79
N LEU A 58 -2.71 0.88 -3.81
CA LEU A 58 -3.70 1.30 -2.80
C LEU A 58 -4.88 2.06 -3.44
N PHE A 59 -4.60 2.87 -4.47
CA PHE A 59 -5.65 3.54 -5.22
C PHE A 59 -6.54 2.54 -6.00
N GLU A 60 -5.95 1.55 -6.66
CA GLU A 60 -6.70 0.48 -7.33
C GLU A 60 -7.51 -0.36 -6.33
N PHE A 61 -6.96 -0.65 -5.14
CA PHE A 61 -7.68 -1.32 -4.06
C PHE A 61 -8.90 -0.53 -3.61
N TYR A 62 -8.76 0.78 -3.44
CA TYR A 62 -9.87 1.67 -3.09
C TYR A 62 -10.94 1.74 -4.19
N ARG A 63 -10.53 1.70 -5.47
CA ARG A 63 -11.46 1.67 -6.62
C ARG A 63 -12.11 0.32 -6.85
N SER A 64 -11.52 -0.76 -6.32
CA SER A 64 -12.11 -2.09 -6.38
C SER A 64 -13.49 -2.09 -5.72
N LYS A 65 -14.33 -3.06 -6.07
CA LYS A 65 -15.63 -3.28 -5.41
C LYS A 65 -15.51 -4.18 -4.17
N GLU A 66 -14.28 -4.53 -3.77
CA GLU A 66 -14.01 -5.39 -2.63
C GLU A 66 -13.88 -4.55 -1.36
N ARG A 67 -14.84 -4.72 -0.45
CA ARG A 67 -14.91 -3.93 0.79
C ARG A 67 -13.63 -4.06 1.64
N GLU A 68 -13.03 -5.24 1.70
CA GLU A 68 -11.83 -5.47 2.51
C GLU A 68 -10.61 -4.72 1.96
N LEU A 69 -10.45 -4.65 0.63
CA LEU A 69 -9.38 -3.88 -0.01
C LEU A 69 -9.58 -2.37 0.16
N GLN A 70 -10.83 -1.91 0.10
CA GLN A 70 -11.17 -0.51 0.37
C GLN A 70 -10.82 -0.12 1.81
N LEU A 71 -11.21 -0.94 2.79
CA LEU A 71 -10.91 -0.69 4.20
C LEU A 71 -9.40 -0.72 4.47
N PHE A 72 -8.70 -1.72 3.93
CA PHE A 72 -7.24 -1.81 4.01
C PHE A 72 -6.56 -0.53 3.50
N SER A 73 -7.01 0.00 2.36
CA SER A 73 -6.46 1.23 1.80
C SER A 73 -6.73 2.44 2.69
N LEU A 74 -7.93 2.52 3.28
CA LEU A 74 -8.33 3.61 4.17
C LEU A 74 -7.56 3.63 5.49
N GLU A 75 -7.19 2.47 6.03
CA GLU A 75 -6.40 2.36 7.27
C GLU A 75 -5.00 2.97 7.13
N LEU A 76 -4.45 3.00 5.91
CA LEU A 76 -3.11 3.53 5.61
C LEU A 76 -3.10 5.03 5.27
N ILE A 77 -4.28 5.64 5.05
CA ILE A 77 -4.40 7.06 4.67
C ILE A 77 -3.79 8.02 5.70
N PRO A 78 -3.97 7.87 7.02
CA PRO A 78 -3.34 8.76 7.99
C PRO A 78 -1.81 8.79 7.86
N SER A 79 -1.18 7.64 7.67
CA SER A 79 0.28 7.52 7.50
C SER A 79 0.74 8.13 6.17
N LEU A 80 -0.01 7.94 5.09
CA LEU A 80 0.27 8.58 3.80
C LEU A 80 0.14 10.11 3.85
N ILE A 81 -0.86 10.63 4.55
CA ILE A 81 -1.01 12.08 4.77
C ILE A 81 0.19 12.61 5.55
N TRP A 82 0.60 11.92 6.63
CA TRP A 82 1.78 12.30 7.39
C TRP A 82 3.03 12.33 6.50
N LEU A 83 3.28 11.27 5.74
CA LEU A 83 4.43 11.17 4.82
C LEU A 83 4.42 12.32 3.79
N TYR A 84 3.27 12.59 3.18
CA TYR A 84 3.10 13.69 2.25
C TYR A 84 3.41 15.05 2.88
N LEU A 85 2.88 15.32 4.08
CA LEU A 85 3.15 16.56 4.81
C LEU A 85 4.62 16.67 5.22
N SER A 86 5.26 15.56 5.60
CA SER A 86 6.69 15.48 5.91
C SER A 86 7.54 15.87 4.70
N TYR A 87 7.25 15.34 3.52
CA TYR A 87 7.95 15.73 2.28
C TYR A 87 7.81 17.21 1.95
N ILE A 88 6.58 17.74 2.04
CA ILE A 88 6.33 19.17 1.81
C ILE A 88 7.13 20.02 2.79
N SER A 89 7.14 19.65 4.07
CA SER A 89 7.84 20.40 5.11
C SER A 89 9.35 20.49 4.87
N LYS A 90 9.93 19.42 4.28
CA LYS A 90 11.35 19.32 3.97
C LYS A 90 11.74 20.00 2.66
N GLY A 91 10.77 20.53 1.91
CA GLY A 91 11.01 21.16 0.62
C GLY A 91 11.45 20.18 -0.48
N GLN A 92 11.30 18.87 -0.24
CA GLN A 92 11.40 17.87 -1.31
C GLN A 92 10.14 18.01 -2.16
N LYS A 93 10.27 18.75 -3.27
CA LYS A 93 9.21 18.84 -4.26
C LYS A 93 9.08 17.49 -4.96
N SER A 94 7.86 16.96 -4.90
CA SER A 94 7.38 15.87 -5.77
C SER A 94 7.61 16.17 -7.24
#